data_AF-A0A438W4B9-F1
#
_entry.id   AF-A0A438W4B9-F1
#
_cell.length_a   1.000
_cell.length_b   1.000
_cell.length_c   1.000
_cell.angle_alpha   90.00
_cell.angle_beta   90.00
_cell.angle_gamma   90.00
#
_symmetry.space_group_name_H-M   'P 1'
#
loop_
_entity.id
_entity.type
_entity.pdbx_description
1 polymer ?
#
loop_
_entity_poly.entity_id
_entity_poly.type
_entity_poly.pdbx_seq_one_letter_code
_entity_poly.pdbx_strand_id
1 'polypeptide(L)'
;VDEKTPLGANEEDNIEIKKILTPRVFTFKPKEHFELAQKNGWIDFESGVKLAKSRFSVIRGFGAKIYRALIHLMLDFNEKNGFEIIYTPALVNEKMLFGTGQLPKFKE
;
A
#
# COMPACT_ATOMS: atom_id res chain seq x y z
N VAL A 1 -22.24 -0.35 13.54
CA VAL A 1 -20.92 -0.35 14.23
C VAL A 1 -21.03 -1.37 15.34
N ASP A 2 -19.98 -2.18 15.56
CA ASP A 2 -19.97 -3.21 16.61
C ASP A 2 -19.91 -2.56 18.00
N GLU A 3 -20.46 -3.21 19.04
CA GLU A 3 -20.45 -2.69 20.41
C GLU A 3 -19.04 -2.48 20.99
N LYS A 4 -18.04 -3.21 20.47
CA LYS A 4 -16.64 -3.09 20.89
C LYS A 4 -15.89 -1.97 20.17
N THR A 5 -16.48 -1.32 19.17
CA THR A 5 -15.84 -0.21 18.48
C THR A 5 -15.90 1.05 19.37
N PRO A 6 -14.75 1.65 19.75
CA PRO A 6 -14.74 2.89 20.51
C PRO A 6 -15.50 4.01 19.78
N LEU A 7 -16.18 4.86 20.56
CA LEU A 7 -16.80 6.07 20.01
C LEU A 7 -15.71 7.10 19.69
N GLY A 8 -15.80 7.69 18.50
CA GLY A 8 -14.88 8.73 18.02
C GLY A 8 -15.46 9.45 16.81
N ALA A 9 -15.08 10.70 16.62
CA ALA A 9 -15.50 11.54 15.51
C ALA A 9 -14.51 11.48 14.34
N ASN A 10 -13.21 11.30 14.63
CA ASN A 10 -12.14 11.31 13.63
C ASN A 10 -10.95 10.43 14.07
N GLU A 11 -9.85 10.47 13.31
CA GLU A 11 -8.66 9.67 13.56
C GLU A 11 -7.91 9.98 14.85
N GLU A 12 -8.11 11.15 15.47
CA GLU A 12 -7.49 11.54 16.75
C GLU A 12 -8.07 10.77 17.94
N ASP A 13 -9.31 10.27 17.79
CA ASP A 13 -10.00 9.45 18.80
C ASP A 13 -9.61 7.96 18.72
N ASN A 14 -8.74 7.57 17.78
CA ASN A 14 -8.28 6.19 17.65
C ASN A 14 -7.46 5.75 18.86
N ILE A 15 -7.79 4.57 19.40
CA ILE A 15 -7.10 4.00 20.55
C ILE A 15 -6.00 3.04 20.07
N GLU A 16 -4.75 3.30 20.47
CA GLU A 16 -3.65 2.38 20.22
C GLU A 16 -3.77 1.13 21.10
N ILE A 17 -3.89 -0.04 20.45
CA ILE A 17 -4.08 -1.32 21.17
C ILE A 17 -2.76 -2.02 21.54
N LYS A 18 -1.70 -1.81 20.74
CA LYS A 18 -0.41 -2.49 20.93
C LYS A 18 0.71 -1.82 20.12
N LYS A 19 1.88 -1.65 20.74
CA LYS A 19 3.15 -1.42 20.05
C LYS A 19 3.95 -2.72 19.97
N ILE A 20 4.49 -3.01 18.80
CA ILE A 20 5.37 -4.17 18.57
C ILE A 20 6.70 -3.63 18.07
N LEU A 21 7.80 -4.07 18.70
CA LEU A 21 9.16 -3.54 18.50
C LEU A 21 9.30 -2.06 18.92
N THR A 22 10.51 -1.52 18.73
CA THR A 22 10.85 -0.12 18.98
C THR A 22 11.26 0.55 17.66
N PRO A 23 10.80 1.79 17.37
CA PRO A 23 11.26 2.54 16.22
C PRO A 23 12.78 2.71 16.23
N ARG A 24 13.42 2.58 15.06
CA ARG A 24 14.87 2.69 14.93
C ARG A 24 15.35 4.10 15.31
N VAL A 25 16.35 4.16 16.17
CA VAL A 25 17.10 5.40 16.44
C VAL A 25 18.20 5.55 15.40
N PHE A 26 18.24 6.70 14.73
CA PHE A 26 19.26 7.02 13.74
C PHE A 26 20.32 7.95 14.33
N THR A 27 21.59 7.67 14.06
CA THR A 27 22.73 8.56 14.40
C THR A 27 22.98 9.63 13.34
N PHE A 28 22.09 9.72 12.35
CA PHE A 28 22.11 10.67 11.24
C PHE A 28 20.68 11.13 10.95
N LYS A 29 20.52 12.25 10.22
CA LYS A 29 19.19 12.70 9.75
C LYS A 29 18.65 11.71 8.72
N PRO A 30 17.59 10.92 9.01
CA PRO A 30 17.04 10.00 8.03
C PRO A 30 16.49 10.78 6.84
N LYS A 31 16.55 10.16 5.67
CA LYS A 31 16.00 10.70 4.43
C LYS A 31 14.63 10.11 4.17
N GLU A 32 13.79 10.89 3.52
CA GLU A 32 12.50 10.41 3.03
C GLU A 32 12.68 9.36 1.93
N HIS A 33 11.69 8.48 1.79
CA HIS A 33 11.72 7.39 0.82
C HIS A 33 11.92 7.90 -0.62
N PHE A 34 11.32 9.03 -0.98
CA PHE A 34 11.42 9.59 -2.34
C PHE A 34 12.81 10.15 -2.63
N GLU A 35 13.48 10.76 -1.65
CA GLU A 35 14.85 11.25 -1.81
C GLU A 35 15.83 10.10 -2.05
N LEU A 36 15.66 9.02 -1.27
CA LEU A 36 16.45 7.79 -1.44
C LEU A 36 16.18 7.17 -2.81
N ALA A 37 14.92 7.09 -3.22
CA ALA A 37 14.55 6.49 -4.48
C ALA A 37 15.09 7.27 -5.68
N GLN A 38 15.01 8.61 -5.67
CA GLN A 38 15.58 9.46 -6.71
C GLN A 38 17.11 9.35 -6.77
N LYS A 39 17.79 9.45 -5.62
CA LYS A 39 19.25 9.35 -5.56
C LYS A 39 19.78 8.03 -6.13
N ASN A 40 19.03 6.95 -5.94
CA ASN A 40 19.43 5.61 -6.41
C ASN A 40 18.82 5.24 -7.78
N GLY A 41 18.02 6.11 -8.40
CA GLY A 41 17.34 5.82 -9.67
C GLY A 41 16.31 4.69 -9.59
N TRP A 42 15.71 4.45 -8.43
CA TRP A 42 14.75 3.37 -8.18
C TRP A 42 13.31 3.75 -8.45
N ILE A 43 12.96 5.03 -8.31
CA ILE A 43 11.63 5.55 -8.62
C ILE A 43 11.80 6.77 -9.50
N ASP A 44 11.16 6.72 -10.67
CA ASP A 44 11.14 7.74 -11.69
C ASP A 44 9.73 8.35 -11.76
N PHE A 45 9.57 9.46 -11.04
CA PHE A 45 8.30 10.17 -10.94
C PHE A 45 7.95 10.93 -12.22
N GLU A 46 8.95 11.47 -12.93
CA GLU A 46 8.75 12.23 -14.16
C GLU A 46 8.16 11.34 -15.26
N SER A 47 8.73 10.15 -15.47
CA SER A 47 8.17 9.16 -16.39
C SER A 47 6.77 8.72 -15.95
N GLY A 48 6.52 8.61 -14.64
CA GLY A 48 5.19 8.28 -14.11
C GLY A 48 4.14 9.31 -14.50
N VAL A 49 4.45 10.61 -14.34
CA VAL A 49 3.57 11.71 -14.73
C VAL A 49 3.38 11.75 -16.25
N LYS A 50 4.44 11.53 -17.02
CA LYS A 50 4.38 11.50 -18.49
C LYS A 50 3.53 10.36 -19.03
N LEU A 51 3.60 9.17 -18.43
CA LEU A 51 2.86 7.99 -18.87
C LEU A 51 1.39 8.00 -18.44
N ALA A 52 1.12 8.53 -17.25
CA ALA A 52 -0.23 8.58 -16.69
C ALA A 52 -0.59 10.04 -16.35
N LYS A 53 -0.46 10.46 -15.07
CA LYS A 53 -0.64 11.83 -14.55
C LYS A 53 0.00 11.95 -13.15
N SER A 54 -0.33 13.00 -12.40
CA SER A 54 0.00 13.13 -10.97
C SER A 54 -0.38 11.86 -10.18
N ARG A 55 0.40 11.54 -9.14
CA ARG A 55 0.31 10.33 -8.29
C ARG A 55 0.70 9.00 -8.94
N PHE A 56 1.33 9.03 -10.12
CA PHE A 56 1.96 7.85 -10.74
C PHE A 56 3.50 7.93 -10.71
N SER A 57 4.15 6.76 -10.70
CA SER A 57 5.61 6.65 -10.73
C SER A 57 6.04 5.37 -11.47
N VAL A 58 7.25 5.38 -12.04
CA VAL A 58 7.87 4.20 -12.65
C VAL A 58 8.92 3.66 -11.69
N ILE A 59 8.78 2.40 -11.26
CA ILE A 59 9.80 1.74 -10.43
C ILE A 59 10.83 1.07 -11.35
N ARG A 60 12.12 1.27 -11.06
CA ARG A 60 13.25 0.86 -11.91
C ARG A 60 14.32 0.06 -11.17
N GLY A 61 15.12 -0.67 -11.93
CA GLY A 61 16.35 -1.31 -11.46
C GLY A 61 16.15 -2.17 -10.21
N PHE A 62 16.95 -1.91 -9.18
CA PHE A 62 16.86 -2.63 -7.91
C PHE A 62 15.54 -2.38 -7.16
N GLY A 63 14.96 -1.18 -7.26
CA GLY A 63 13.63 -0.89 -6.73
C GLY A 63 12.56 -1.82 -7.29
N ALA A 64 12.60 -2.09 -8.61
CA ALA A 64 11.65 -2.99 -9.26
C ALA A 64 11.84 -4.45 -8.82
N LYS A 65 13.09 -4.86 -8.56
CA LYS A 65 13.41 -6.19 -8.00
C LYS A 65 12.84 -6.35 -6.60
N ILE A 66 13.06 -5.38 -5.70
CA ILE A 66 12.50 -5.41 -4.34
C ILE A 66 10.98 -5.40 -4.37
N TYR A 67 10.37 -4.54 -5.20
CA TYR A 67 8.92 -4.45 -5.33
C TYR A 67 8.30 -5.83 -5.64
N ARG A 68 8.86 -6.55 -6.62
CA ARG A 68 8.41 -7.92 -6.95
C ARG A 68 8.71 -8.93 -5.84
N ALA A 69 9.87 -8.81 -5.20
CA ALA A 69 10.26 -9.71 -4.10
C ALA A 69 9.30 -9.59 -2.90
N LEU A 70 8.84 -8.38 -2.57
CA LEU A 70 7.86 -8.16 -1.50
C LEU A 70 6.51 -8.78 -1.83
N ILE A 71 6.05 -8.69 -3.09
CA ILE A 71 4.82 -9.35 -3.53
C ILE A 71 4.93 -10.86 -3.32
N HIS A 72 5.99 -11.50 -3.81
CA HIS A 72 6.17 -12.95 -3.63
C HIS A 72 6.33 -13.34 -2.16
N LEU A 73 7.07 -12.57 -1.37
CA LEU A 73 7.21 -12.82 0.07
C LEU A 73 5.85 -12.87 0.76
N MET A 74 4.95 -11.92 0.44
CA MET A 74 3.61 -11.89 1.02
C MET A 74 2.74 -13.04 0.53
N LEU A 75 2.82 -13.39 -0.75
CA LEU A 75 2.07 -14.52 -1.31
C LEU A 75 2.51 -15.84 -0.67
N ASP A 76 3.81 -16.13 -0.67
CA ASP A 76 4.37 -17.35 -0.07
C ASP A 76 4.06 -17.45 1.43
N PHE A 77 4.11 -16.32 2.14
CA PHE A 77 3.75 -16.27 3.56
C PHE A 77 2.29 -16.67 3.76
N ASN A 78 1.36 -16.08 3.01
CA ASN A 78 -0.06 -16.36 3.19
C ASN A 78 -0.44 -17.76 2.70
N GLU A 79 0.16 -18.26 1.61
CA GLU A 79 -0.04 -19.62 1.13
C GLU A 79 0.32 -20.64 2.23
N LYS A 80 1.49 -20.46 2.88
CA LYS A 80 1.91 -21.30 4.02
C LYS A 80 0.98 -21.21 5.23
N ASN A 81 0.19 -20.15 5.35
CA ASN A 81 -0.81 -19.97 6.40
C ASN A 81 -2.22 -20.46 5.96
N GLY A 82 -2.33 -21.17 4.84
CA GLY A 82 -3.56 -21.86 4.42
C GLY A 82 -4.48 -21.03 3.52
N PHE A 83 -4.02 -19.88 3.03
CA PHE A 83 -4.77 -19.11 2.03
C PHE A 83 -4.55 -19.67 0.62
N GLU A 84 -5.62 -19.84 -0.16
CA GLU A 84 -5.51 -20.10 -1.60
C GLU A 84 -5.04 -18.83 -2.33
N ILE A 85 -4.04 -18.97 -3.20
CA ILE A 85 -3.56 -17.85 -4.01
C ILE A 85 -4.37 -17.77 -5.31
N ILE A 86 -5.14 -16.69 -5.45
CA ILE A 86 -6.03 -16.47 -6.60
C ILE A 86 -5.57 -15.22 -7.37
N TYR A 87 -5.43 -15.32 -8.69
CA TYR A 87 -5.19 -14.20 -9.58
C TYR A 87 -6.50 -13.77 -10.25
N THR A 88 -6.90 -12.51 -10.06
CA THR A 88 -8.21 -12.01 -10.49
C THR A 88 -8.11 -10.88 -11.51
N PRO A 89 -9.16 -10.61 -12.31
CA PRO A 89 -9.22 -9.44 -13.17
C PRO A 89 -9.21 -8.14 -12.35
N ALA A 90 -8.35 -7.18 -12.73
CA ALA A 90 -8.32 -5.84 -12.13
C ALA A 90 -9.45 -4.93 -12.66
N LEU A 91 -9.94 -5.19 -13.87
CA LEU A 91 -11.12 -4.54 -14.44
C LEU A 91 -12.34 -5.40 -14.16
N VAL A 92 -13.34 -4.82 -13.50
CA VAL A 92 -14.56 -5.52 -13.07
C VAL A 92 -15.81 -4.80 -13.57
N ASN A 93 -16.91 -5.54 -13.67
CA ASN A 93 -18.21 -4.93 -13.99
C ASN A 93 -18.78 -4.18 -12.77
N GLU A 94 -19.75 -3.30 -13.03
CA GLU A 94 -20.37 -2.45 -12.01
C GLU A 94 -21.02 -3.24 -10.86
N LYS A 95 -21.61 -4.40 -11.17
CA LYS A 95 -22.26 -5.27 -10.17
C LYS A 95 -21.27 -5.71 -9.07
N MET A 96 -20.00 -5.93 -9.41
CA MET A 96 -18.98 -6.28 -8.41
C MET A 96 -18.70 -5.11 -7.46
N LEU A 97 -18.67 -3.87 -7.98
CA LEU A 97 -18.42 -2.66 -7.18
C LEU A 97 -19.58 -2.32 -6.24
N PHE A 98 -20.82 -2.64 -6.62
CA PHE A 98 -21.95 -2.56 -5.70
C PHE A 98 -21.86 -3.63 -4.61
N GLY A 99 -21.45 -4.86 -4.95
CA GLY A 99 -21.35 -5.97 -4.01
C GLY A 99 -20.41 -5.69 -2.82
N THR A 100 -19.38 -4.89 -3.03
CA THR A 100 -18.37 -4.52 -2.01
C THR A 100 -18.49 -3.08 -1.51
N GLY A 101 -19.53 -2.34 -1.91
CA GLY A 101 -19.87 -1.01 -1.38
C GLY A 101 -19.07 0.16 -1.93
N GLN A 102 -18.27 -0.02 -2.99
CA GLN A 102 -17.59 1.10 -3.67
C GLN A 102 -18.61 1.99 -4.39
N LEU A 103 -19.60 1.38 -5.05
CA LEU A 103 -20.72 2.09 -5.64
C LEU A 103 -21.97 2.01 -4.77
N PRO A 104 -22.81 3.08 -4.75
CA PRO A 104 -22.66 4.32 -5.54
C PRO A 104 -21.84 5.41 -4.83
N LYS A 105 -21.50 5.22 -3.54
CA LYS A 105 -21.00 6.30 -2.67
C LYS A 105 -19.65 6.89 -3.09
N PHE A 106 -18.76 6.09 -3.67
CA PHE A 106 -17.38 6.47 -4.00
C PHE A 106 -17.10 6.41 -5.52
N LYS A 107 -18.09 6.77 -6.33
CA LYS A 107 -17.97 6.76 -7.80
C LYS A 107 -16.95 7.80 -8.31
N GLU A 108 -16.84 8.92 -7.61
CA GLU A 108 -16.00 10.07 -7.94
C GLU A 108 -14.80 10.18 -6.99
#